data_AF-A0A8T4BVG1-F1
#
_entry.id   AF-A0A8T4BVG1-F1
#
_cell.length_a   1.000
_cell.length_b   1.000
_cell.length_c   1.000
_cell.angle_alpha   90.00
_cell.angle_beta   90.00
_cell.angle_gamma   90.00
#
_symmetry.space_group_name_H-M   'P 1'
#
loop_
_entity.id
_entity.type
_entity.pdbx_description
1 polymer ?
#
loop_
_entity_poly.entity_id
_entity_poly.type
_entity_poly.pdbx_seq_one_letter_code
_entity_poly.pdbx_strand_id
1 'polypeptide(L)'
;MKKKSQLEILTESNFIKPGIINNGIIKLYSLLKDHNFLEPADWFLQAYFGGELKRKDQERFAEIANKEPYKLTLKNGVLICALSYQYYPMAKGLAMGVSSLTGIDVNPDTAGWGVVGAMNLANIIRMGVAYKTKKAYAGISLNSLFFNSTSYINDLKNYIKKN
;
A
#
# COMPACT_ATOMS: atom_id res chain seq x y z
N MET A 1 11.79 36.68 -2.36
CA MET A 1 12.15 35.24 -2.20
C MET A 1 11.34 34.42 -3.20
N LYS A 2 11.98 33.70 -4.13
CA LYS A 2 11.27 32.80 -5.05
C LYS A 2 10.74 31.59 -4.28
N LYS A 3 9.44 31.31 -4.40
CA LYS A 3 8.80 30.11 -3.85
C LYS A 3 9.36 28.92 -4.63
N LYS A 4 10.12 28.03 -3.97
CA LYS A 4 10.61 26.79 -4.62
C LYS A 4 9.41 25.98 -5.11
N SER A 5 9.52 25.42 -6.30
CA SER A 5 8.49 24.52 -6.82
C SER A 5 8.42 23.26 -5.95
N GLN A 6 7.25 22.61 -5.87
CA GLN A 6 7.14 21.35 -5.14
C GLN A 6 8.13 20.30 -5.70
N LEU A 7 8.40 20.33 -7.01
CA LEU A 7 9.42 19.51 -7.65
C LEU A 7 10.85 19.72 -7.11
N GLU A 8 11.22 20.96 -6.81
CA GLU A 8 12.55 21.28 -6.26
C GLU A 8 12.70 20.79 -4.81
N ILE A 9 11.62 20.88 -4.02
CA ILE A 9 11.56 20.31 -2.66
C ILE A 9 11.69 18.77 -2.73
N LEU A 10 11.08 18.14 -3.74
CA LEU A 10 11.14 16.69 -3.96
C LEU A 10 12.55 16.19 -4.35
N THR A 11 13.42 17.05 -4.87
CA THR A 11 14.80 16.71 -5.27
C THR A 11 15.86 17.02 -4.21
N GLU A 12 15.64 17.99 -3.31
CA GLU A 12 16.65 18.44 -2.34
C GLU A 12 16.65 17.69 -0.99
N SER A 13 15.60 16.93 -0.68
CA SER A 13 15.53 16.21 0.59
C SER A 13 16.50 15.00 0.59
N ASN A 14 17.56 15.04 1.42
CA ASN A 14 18.59 14.00 1.61
C ASN A 14 18.07 12.68 2.24
N PHE A 15 16.87 12.23 1.91
CA PHE A 15 16.23 11.07 2.52
C PHE A 15 16.25 9.86 1.60
N ILE A 16 16.42 8.68 2.20
CA ILE A 16 16.50 7.36 1.55
C ILE A 16 15.45 7.26 0.45
N LYS A 17 15.91 7.19 -0.81
CA LYS A 17 15.09 7.18 -2.01
C LYS A 17 13.98 6.13 -1.90
N PRO A 18 12.70 6.49 -2.07
CA PRO A 18 11.62 5.53 -2.26
C PRO A 18 11.96 4.57 -3.39
N GLY A 19 11.36 3.37 -3.39
CA GLY A 19 11.46 2.46 -4.54
C GLY A 19 11.04 3.17 -5.83
N ILE A 20 11.59 2.75 -6.99
CA ILE A 20 11.33 3.40 -8.29
C ILE A 20 9.83 3.51 -8.56
N ILE A 21 9.07 2.46 -8.24
CA ILE A 21 7.61 2.40 -8.38
C ILE A 21 6.93 3.45 -7.49
N ASN A 22 7.32 3.53 -6.22
CA ASN A 22 6.76 4.49 -5.26
C ASN A 22 7.04 5.95 -5.66
N ASN A 23 8.25 6.25 -6.13
CA ASN A 23 8.58 7.59 -6.66
C ASN A 23 7.78 7.95 -7.91
N GLY A 24 7.59 7.00 -8.83
CA GLY A 24 6.77 7.21 -10.02
C GLY A 24 5.32 7.55 -9.68
N ILE A 25 4.72 6.79 -8.75
CA ILE A 25 3.35 7.01 -8.26
C ILE A 25 3.20 8.38 -7.60
N ILE A 26 4.14 8.75 -6.71
CA ILE A 26 4.12 10.05 -6.04
C ILE A 26 4.23 11.20 -7.05
N LYS A 27 5.13 11.09 -8.03
CA LYS A 27 5.33 12.11 -9.07
C LYS A 27 4.11 12.22 -10.00
N LEU A 28 3.53 11.09 -10.38
CA LEU A 28 2.32 11.06 -11.18
C LEU A 28 1.17 11.76 -10.45
N TYR A 29 0.94 11.41 -9.18
CA TYR A 29 -0.10 12.05 -8.37
C TYR A 29 0.10 13.56 -8.22
N SER A 30 1.34 14.03 -8.02
CA SER A 30 1.61 15.48 -7.95
C SER A 30 1.26 16.20 -9.25
N LEU A 31 1.50 15.57 -10.42
CA LEU A 31 1.13 16.15 -11.71
C LEU A 31 -0.39 16.16 -11.90
N LEU A 32 -1.07 15.06 -11.55
CA LEU A 32 -2.51 14.92 -11.74
C LEU A 32 -3.33 15.84 -10.82
N LYS A 33 -2.85 16.10 -9.60
CA LYS A 33 -3.53 16.96 -8.63
C LYS A 33 -3.73 18.39 -9.13
N ASP A 34 -2.81 18.92 -9.93
CA ASP A 34 -2.88 20.27 -10.47
C ASP A 34 -3.88 20.41 -11.66
N HIS A 35 -4.44 19.29 -12.13
CA HIS A 35 -5.33 19.24 -13.30
C HIS A 35 -6.82 19.05 -12.98
N ASN A 36 -7.27 19.35 -11.74
CA ASN A 36 -8.69 19.26 -11.32
C ASN A 36 -9.36 17.91 -11.70
N PHE A 37 -8.79 16.81 -11.21
CA PHE A 37 -9.46 15.51 -11.26
C PHE A 37 -10.78 15.55 -10.48
N LEU A 38 -11.81 14.87 -11.00
CA LEU A 38 -13.10 14.67 -10.31
C LEU A 38 -12.86 14.11 -8.90
N GLU A 39 -13.54 14.68 -7.89
CA GLU A 39 -13.37 14.33 -6.46
C GLU A 39 -13.36 12.82 -6.15
N PRO A 40 -14.19 11.97 -6.79
CA PRO A 40 -14.18 10.52 -6.52
C PRO A 40 -12.88 9.83 -6.98
N ALA A 41 -12.33 10.26 -8.11
CA ALA A 41 -11.09 9.70 -8.65
C ALA A 41 -9.89 10.11 -7.80
N ASP A 42 -9.83 11.37 -7.38
CA ASP A 42 -8.80 11.86 -6.46
C ASP A 42 -8.83 11.11 -5.11
N TRP A 43 -10.03 10.95 -4.53
CA TRP A 43 -10.22 10.16 -3.32
C TRP A 43 -9.74 8.72 -3.49
N PHE A 44 -10.09 8.08 -4.60
CA PHE A 44 -9.71 6.70 -4.88
C PHE A 44 -8.20 6.56 -5.03
N LEU A 45 -7.55 7.43 -5.80
CA LEU A 45 -6.10 7.41 -6.00
C LEU A 45 -5.35 7.63 -4.68
N GLN A 46 -5.82 8.55 -3.83
CA GLN A 46 -5.26 8.77 -2.50
C GLN A 46 -5.40 7.54 -1.60
N ALA A 47 -6.57 6.90 -1.61
CA ALA A 47 -6.84 5.73 -0.78
C ALA A 47 -6.10 4.49 -1.28
N TYR A 48 -6.09 4.27 -2.60
CA TYR A 48 -5.50 3.11 -3.25
C TYR A 48 -3.97 3.21 -3.24
N PHE A 49 -3.40 4.22 -3.89
CA PHE A 49 -1.95 4.34 -3.94
C PHE A 49 -1.38 4.72 -2.59
N GLY A 50 -1.86 5.82 -2.00
CA GLY A 50 -1.37 6.28 -0.70
C GLY A 50 -1.44 5.17 0.34
N GLY A 51 -2.51 4.40 0.37
CA GLY A 51 -2.68 3.28 1.28
C GLY A 51 -1.72 2.09 1.20
N GLU A 52 -1.16 1.82 0.03
CA GLU A 52 -0.38 0.62 -0.25
C GLU A 52 1.14 0.83 -0.16
N LEU A 53 1.58 2.10 -0.16
CA LEU A 53 2.99 2.46 -0.04
C LEU A 53 3.56 2.15 1.35
N LYS A 54 4.90 2.07 1.45
CA LYS A 54 5.59 2.05 2.75
C LYS A 54 5.19 3.24 3.60
N ARG A 55 5.25 3.09 4.92
CA ARG A 55 4.89 4.13 5.89
C ARG A 55 5.52 5.51 5.60
N LYS A 56 6.82 5.58 5.30
CA LYS A 56 7.50 6.85 5.02
C LYS A 56 7.04 7.47 3.70
N ASP A 57 6.79 6.64 2.68
CA ASP A 57 6.29 7.08 1.38
C ASP A 57 4.84 7.55 1.49
N GLN A 58 4.07 6.93 2.38
CA GLN A 58 2.73 7.36 2.79
C GLN A 58 2.74 8.74 3.43
N GLU A 59 3.65 8.99 4.37
CA GLU A 59 3.80 10.28 5.04
C GLU A 59 4.10 11.37 4.00
N ARG A 60 5.01 11.11 3.05
CA ARG A 60 5.30 12.01 1.92
C ARG A 60 4.11 12.21 0.98
N PHE A 61 3.40 11.13 0.64
CA PHE A 61 2.20 11.21 -0.20
C PHE A 61 1.11 12.04 0.48
N ALA A 62 0.96 11.91 1.80
CA ALA A 62 -0.01 12.66 2.60
C ALA A 62 0.30 14.16 2.62
N GLU A 63 1.59 14.54 2.70
CA GLU A 63 2.03 15.94 2.59
C GLU A 63 1.60 16.54 1.23
N ILE A 64 1.88 15.85 0.13
CA ILE A 64 1.50 16.29 -1.22
C ILE A 64 -0.02 16.37 -1.37
N ALA A 65 -0.74 15.39 -0.80
CA ALA A 65 -2.19 15.37 -0.79
C ALA A 65 -2.82 16.39 0.18
N ASN A 66 -2.04 17.07 1.04
CA ASN A 66 -2.52 17.91 2.13
C ASN A 66 -3.51 17.18 3.06
N LYS A 67 -3.12 15.98 3.51
CA LYS A 67 -3.89 15.11 4.40
C LYS A 67 -3.02 14.62 5.54
N GLU A 68 -3.67 14.26 6.66
CA GLU A 68 -2.98 13.58 7.74
C GLU A 68 -2.65 12.13 7.32
N PRO A 69 -1.42 11.64 7.55
CA PRO A 69 -0.99 10.32 7.06
C PRO A 69 -1.89 9.16 7.51
N TYR A 70 -2.35 9.17 8.77
CA TYR A 70 -3.21 8.10 9.28
C TYR A 70 -4.59 8.06 8.57
N LYS A 71 -5.09 9.19 8.04
CA LYS A 71 -6.35 9.21 7.29
C LYS A 71 -6.23 8.45 5.96
N LEU A 72 -5.05 8.41 5.34
CA LEU A 72 -4.80 7.57 4.16
C LEU A 72 -4.84 6.09 4.53
N THR A 73 -4.24 5.71 5.66
CA THR A 73 -4.34 4.35 6.19
C THR A 73 -5.78 3.92 6.43
N LEU A 74 -6.60 4.78 7.02
CA LEU A 74 -8.02 4.50 7.27
C LEU A 74 -8.80 4.31 5.97
N LYS A 75 -8.67 5.26 5.02
CA LYS A 75 -9.33 5.17 3.72
C LYS A 75 -8.93 3.91 2.96
N ASN A 76 -7.64 3.58 2.98
CA ASN A 76 -7.14 2.36 2.35
C ASN A 76 -7.66 1.09 3.02
N GLY A 77 -7.65 1.03 4.35
CA GLY A 77 -8.16 -0.13 5.08
C GLY A 77 -9.64 -0.38 4.77
N VAL A 78 -10.46 0.69 4.69
CA VAL A 78 -11.85 0.59 4.24
C VAL A 78 -11.95 0.08 2.81
N LEU A 79 -11.14 0.63 1.89
CA LEU A 79 -11.12 0.22 0.49
C LEU A 79 -10.74 -1.25 0.33
N ILE A 80 -9.69 -1.71 1.03
CA ILE A 80 -9.28 -3.11 1.03
C ILE A 80 -10.40 -3.98 1.58
N CYS A 81 -11.03 -3.60 2.70
CA CYS A 81 -12.15 -4.37 3.25
C CYS A 81 -13.33 -4.49 2.29
N ALA A 82 -13.66 -3.41 1.57
CA ALA A 82 -14.73 -3.41 0.58
C ALA A 82 -14.39 -4.23 -0.67
N LEU A 83 -13.12 -4.25 -1.08
CA LEU A 83 -12.65 -4.91 -2.30
C LEU A 83 -11.99 -6.28 -2.04
N SER A 84 -11.95 -6.77 -0.80
CA SER A 84 -11.19 -7.96 -0.43
C SER A 84 -11.75 -9.25 -1.01
N TYR A 85 -13.00 -9.26 -1.46
CA TYR A 85 -13.60 -10.39 -2.16
C TYR A 85 -12.79 -10.81 -3.40
N GLN A 86 -12.03 -9.89 -4.01
CA GLN A 86 -11.14 -10.20 -5.14
C GLN A 86 -10.02 -11.20 -4.78
N TYR A 87 -9.68 -11.36 -3.49
CA TYR A 87 -8.66 -12.30 -3.03
C TYR A 87 -9.19 -13.73 -2.90
N TYR A 88 -10.50 -13.94 -2.81
CA TYR A 88 -11.11 -15.26 -2.73
C TYR A 88 -10.72 -16.19 -3.89
N PRO A 89 -10.93 -15.83 -5.17
CA PRO A 89 -10.62 -16.75 -6.28
C PRO A 89 -9.12 -17.08 -6.35
N MET A 90 -8.26 -16.15 -5.95
CA MET A 90 -6.82 -16.34 -5.93
C MET A 90 -6.37 -17.30 -4.83
N ALA A 91 -6.87 -17.12 -3.61
CA ALA A 91 -6.59 -18.00 -2.49
C ALA A 91 -7.17 -19.41 -2.71
N LYS A 92 -8.38 -19.49 -3.29
CA LYS A 92 -9.00 -20.75 -3.71
C LYS A 92 -8.15 -21.48 -4.75
N GLY A 93 -7.70 -20.77 -5.79
CA GLY A 93 -6.83 -21.35 -6.82
C GLY A 93 -5.50 -21.86 -6.27
N LEU A 94 -4.88 -21.11 -5.35
CA LEU A 94 -3.67 -21.55 -4.65
C LEU A 94 -3.91 -22.82 -3.82
N ALA A 95 -5.02 -22.89 -3.07
CA ALA A 95 -5.36 -24.07 -2.27
C ALA A 95 -5.58 -25.31 -3.15
N MET A 96 -6.26 -25.16 -4.29
CA MET A 96 -6.43 -26.23 -5.27
C MET A 96 -5.08 -26.70 -5.83
N GLY A 97 -4.18 -25.77 -6.17
CA GLY A 97 -2.84 -26.09 -6.65
C GLY A 97 -2.02 -26.85 -5.60
N VAL A 98 -2.01 -26.38 -4.36
CA VAL A 98 -1.32 -27.07 -3.25
C VAL A 98 -1.88 -28.48 -3.05
N SER A 99 -3.20 -28.63 -3.03
CA SER A 99 -3.84 -29.94 -2.87
C SER A 99 -3.45 -30.90 -4.01
N SER A 100 -3.42 -30.41 -5.26
CA SER A 100 -3.00 -31.21 -6.42
C SER A 100 -1.52 -31.64 -6.38
N LEU A 101 -0.63 -30.79 -5.85
CA LEU A 101 0.82 -31.04 -5.83
C LEU A 101 1.27 -31.87 -4.63
N THR A 102 0.57 -31.77 -3.50
CA THR A 102 0.99 -32.36 -2.22
C THR A 102 0.10 -33.52 -1.76
N GLY A 103 -1.07 -33.69 -2.36
CA GLY A 103 -2.07 -34.67 -1.92
C GLY A 103 -2.74 -34.32 -0.59
N ILE A 104 -2.44 -33.15 0.00
CA ILE A 104 -3.10 -32.67 1.21
C ILE A 104 -4.50 -32.21 0.83
N ASP A 105 -5.52 -32.77 1.47
CA ASP A 105 -6.90 -32.33 1.30
C ASP A 105 -7.09 -30.98 1.99
N VAL A 106 -7.15 -29.92 1.18
CA VAL A 106 -7.39 -28.56 1.64
C VAL A 106 -8.73 -28.14 1.06
N ASN A 107 -9.71 -27.86 1.93
CA ASN A 107 -10.97 -27.28 1.49
C ASN A 107 -10.72 -25.90 0.85
N PRO A 108 -10.89 -25.75 -0.49
CA PRO A 108 -10.50 -24.53 -1.18
C PRO A 108 -11.39 -23.33 -0.82
N ASP A 109 -12.64 -23.56 -0.42
CA ASP A 109 -13.57 -22.51 -0.02
C ASP A 109 -13.21 -21.96 1.37
N THR A 110 -12.84 -22.84 2.29
CA THR A 110 -12.33 -22.44 3.61
C THR A 110 -11.03 -21.65 3.48
N ALA A 111 -10.11 -22.07 2.60
CA ALA A 111 -8.89 -21.32 2.33
C ALA A 111 -9.19 -19.94 1.70
N GLY A 112 -10.10 -19.89 0.73
CA GLY A 112 -10.52 -18.66 0.07
C GLY A 112 -11.09 -17.63 1.06
N TRP A 113 -12.14 -18.01 1.80
CA TRP A 113 -12.77 -17.12 2.78
C TRP A 113 -11.89 -16.85 3.99
N GLY A 114 -11.06 -17.82 4.40
CA GLY A 114 -10.08 -17.65 5.46
C GLY A 114 -9.09 -16.54 5.15
N VAL A 115 -8.56 -16.48 3.92
CA VAL A 115 -7.65 -15.40 3.48
C VAL A 115 -8.37 -14.05 3.45
N VAL A 116 -9.58 -13.98 2.90
CA VAL A 116 -10.38 -12.74 2.89
C VAL A 116 -10.64 -12.24 4.31
N GLY A 117 -11.08 -13.12 5.20
CA GLY A 117 -11.35 -12.81 6.61
C GLY A 117 -10.09 -12.35 7.36
N ALA A 118 -8.97 -13.06 7.19
CA ALA A 118 -7.70 -12.70 7.79
C ALA A 118 -7.20 -11.33 7.29
N MET A 119 -7.31 -11.05 5.99
CA MET A 119 -6.94 -9.76 5.40
C MET A 119 -7.79 -8.61 5.95
N ASN A 120 -9.11 -8.83 6.06
CA ASN A 120 -10.04 -7.85 6.62
C ASN A 120 -9.71 -7.58 8.09
N LEU A 121 -9.54 -8.63 8.90
CA LEU A 121 -9.20 -8.49 10.30
C LEU A 121 -7.87 -7.74 10.50
N ALA A 122 -6.84 -8.10 9.71
CA ALA A 122 -5.55 -7.43 9.76
C ALA A 122 -5.65 -5.94 9.40
N ASN A 123 -6.45 -5.59 8.39
CA ASN A 123 -6.67 -4.19 8.03
C ASN A 123 -7.50 -3.44 9.07
N ILE A 124 -8.48 -4.06 9.72
CA ILE A 124 -9.23 -3.46 10.83
C ILE A 124 -8.30 -3.15 12.00
N ILE A 125 -7.45 -4.09 12.40
CA ILE A 125 -6.46 -3.88 13.47
C ILE A 125 -5.50 -2.75 13.08
N ARG A 126 -4.96 -2.78 11.85
CA ARG A 126 -4.09 -1.73 11.31
C ARG A 126 -4.75 -0.36 11.37
N MET A 127 -6.02 -0.25 10.98
CA MET A 127 -6.79 1.00 11.08
C MET A 127 -6.93 1.47 12.52
N GLY A 128 -7.25 0.58 13.46
CA GLY A 128 -7.34 0.91 14.88
C GLY A 128 -6.01 1.43 15.45
N VAL A 129 -4.90 0.77 15.12
CA VAL A 129 -3.56 1.22 15.53
C VAL A 129 -3.21 2.56 14.89
N ALA A 130 -3.47 2.75 13.60
CA ALA A 130 -3.25 4.01 12.90
C ALA A 130 -4.05 5.16 13.51
N TYR A 131 -5.33 4.93 13.83
CA TYR A 131 -6.18 5.92 14.45
C TYR A 131 -5.68 6.33 15.85
N LYS A 132 -5.25 5.36 16.66
CA LYS A 132 -4.72 5.59 18.01
C LYS A 132 -3.38 6.32 18.00
N THR A 133 -2.49 5.93 17.09
CA THR A 133 -1.11 6.46 17.05
C THR A 133 -0.94 7.69 16.16
N LYS A 134 -1.97 8.04 15.37
CA LYS A 134 -1.95 9.10 14.35
C LYS A 134 -0.82 8.93 13.32
N LYS A 135 -0.37 7.69 13.11
CA LYS A 135 0.72 7.33 12.18
C LYS A 135 0.20 6.57 10.96
N ALA A 136 0.94 6.67 9.87
CA ALA A 136 0.69 5.89 8.66
C ALA A 136 1.18 4.44 8.81
N TYR A 137 0.54 3.50 8.11
CA TYR A 137 0.93 2.10 8.10
C TYR A 137 0.71 1.55 6.69
N ALA A 138 1.66 0.77 6.17
CA ALA A 138 1.58 0.22 4.82
C ALA A 138 0.42 -0.76 4.64
N GLY A 139 -0.04 -0.87 3.40
CA GLY A 139 -1.07 -1.82 2.95
C GLY A 139 -0.80 -3.24 3.41
N ILE A 140 -1.81 -3.92 3.96
CA ILE A 140 -1.79 -5.39 4.07
C ILE A 140 -2.63 -5.91 2.91
N SER A 141 -1.95 -6.09 1.78
CA SER A 141 -2.54 -6.56 0.53
C SER A 141 -1.43 -7.13 -0.39
N LEU A 142 -1.82 -7.85 -1.44
CA LEU A 142 -0.88 -8.28 -2.48
C LEU A 142 -0.31 -7.11 -3.29
N ASN A 143 -1.11 -6.05 -3.49
CA ASN A 143 -0.67 -4.86 -4.23
C ASN A 143 0.44 -4.11 -3.46
N SER A 144 0.32 -4.02 -2.14
CA SER A 144 1.40 -3.52 -1.27
C SER A 144 2.68 -4.32 -1.47
N LEU A 145 2.59 -5.66 -1.59
CA LEU A 145 3.77 -6.48 -1.86
C LEU A 145 4.45 -6.08 -3.18
N PHE A 146 3.67 -5.87 -4.25
CA PHE A 146 4.19 -5.41 -5.53
C PHE A 146 4.81 -4.01 -5.46
N PHE A 147 4.10 -3.02 -4.90
CA PHE A 147 4.61 -1.65 -4.80
C PHE A 147 5.87 -1.56 -3.95
N ASN A 148 5.96 -2.37 -2.90
CA ASN A 148 7.08 -2.35 -1.96
C ASN A 148 8.22 -3.32 -2.36
N SER A 149 8.02 -4.19 -3.36
CA SER A 149 8.92 -5.28 -3.75
C SER A 149 10.37 -4.82 -4.01
N THR A 150 10.58 -3.76 -4.78
CA THR A 150 11.92 -3.25 -5.12
C THR A 150 12.68 -2.83 -3.87
N SER A 151 11.98 -2.19 -2.92
CA SER A 151 12.61 -1.76 -1.69
C SER A 151 12.86 -2.95 -0.76
N TYR A 152 11.99 -3.96 -0.72
CA TYR A 152 12.27 -5.21 -0.02
C TYR A 152 13.52 -5.91 -0.57
N ILE A 153 13.68 -5.97 -1.89
CA ILE A 153 14.87 -6.57 -2.54
C ILE A 153 16.13 -5.78 -2.15
N ASN A 154 16.07 -4.45 -2.12
CA ASN A 154 17.20 -3.62 -1.71
C ASN A 154 17.55 -3.80 -0.22
N ASP A 155 16.53 -3.85 0.65
CA ASP A 155 16.71 -4.09 2.08
C ASP A 155 17.34 -5.48 2.32
N LEU A 156 16.89 -6.50 1.58
CA LEU A 156 17.44 -7.86 1.63
C LEU A 156 18.90 -7.91 1.14
N LYS A 157 19.22 -7.28 0.01
CA LYS A 157 20.60 -7.18 -0.50
C LYS A 157 21.52 -6.49 0.51
N ASN A 158 21.05 -5.42 1.15
CA ASN A 158 21.83 -4.71 2.15
C ASN A 158 22.03 -5.52 3.44
N TYR A 159 21.05 -6.33 3.83
CA TYR A 159 21.16 -7.25 4.96
C TYR A 159 22.19 -8.35 4.68
N ILE A 160 22.14 -8.97 3.49
CA ILE A 160 23.11 -9.98 3.02
C ILE A 160 24.52 -9.38 2.87
N LYS A 161 24.64 -8.08 2.59
CA LYS A 161 25.96 -7.43 2.49
C LYS A 161 26.57 -7.11 3.87
N LYS A 162 25.75 -7.07 4.92
CA LYS A 162 26.15 -6.71 6.29
C LYS A 162 26.38 -7.93 7.19
N ASN A 163 25.97 -9.13 6.76
CA ASN A 163 26.10 -10.39 7.48
C ASN A 163 26.64 -11.44 6.52
#